data_AF-A0A7S3IA51-F1
#
_entry.id   AF-A0A7S3IA51-F1
#
_cell.length_a   1.000
_cell.length_b   1.000
_cell.length_c   1.000
_cell.angle_alpha   90.00
_cell.angle_beta   90.00
_cell.angle_gamma   90.00
#
_symmetry.space_group_name_H-M   'P 1'
#
loop_
_entity.id
_entity.type
_entity.pdbx_description
1 polymer ?
#
loop_
_entity_poly.entity_id
_entity_poly.type
_entity_poly.pdbx_seq_one_letter_code
_entity_poly.pdbx_strand_id
1 'polypeptide(L)'
;STLHLDTPEKLGSLKLGITCDKPNMSMVNWNCNIKLPQEQLPLDMKQLLMRGSLLKNTEYVYGVVIYTGHETKVMLNSKKAPSKMSNVLRMMNKVLYTVFGFQILICIAYAGLSMAWL
;
A
#
# COMPACT_ATOMS: atom_id res chain seq x y z
N SER A 1 -24.08 -2.72 15.83
CA SER A 1 -25.43 -3.15 15.41
C SER A 1 -25.63 -2.77 13.95
N THR A 2 -26.09 -3.70 13.11
CA THR A 2 -26.44 -3.43 11.71
C THR A 2 -27.78 -2.69 11.64
N LEU A 3 -27.90 -1.68 10.78
CA LEU A 3 -29.19 -1.03 10.54
C LEU A 3 -30.06 -2.00 9.72
N HIS A 4 -31.24 -2.35 10.23
CA HIS A 4 -32.23 -3.22 9.56
C HIS A 4 -32.90 -2.50 8.38
N LEU A 5 -32.10 -2.19 7.37
CA LEU A 5 -32.50 -1.55 6.12
C LEU A 5 -32.40 -2.58 5.01
N ASP A 6 -33.31 -3.56 5.02
CA ASP A 6 -33.24 -4.73 4.16
C ASP A 6 -33.76 -4.44 2.74
N THR A 7 -34.43 -3.30 2.53
CA THR A 7 -35.08 -2.92 1.28
C THR A 7 -34.33 -1.78 0.58
N PRO A 8 -33.98 -1.91 -0.71
CA PRO A 8 -33.23 -0.88 -1.46
C PRO A 8 -33.95 0.48 -1.52
N GLU A 9 -35.28 0.49 -1.51
CA GLU A 9 -36.11 1.71 -1.53
C GLU A 9 -35.93 2.57 -0.26
N LYS A 10 -35.76 1.92 0.89
CA LYS A 10 -35.47 2.59 2.16
C LYS A 10 -34.06 3.17 2.20
N LEU A 11 -33.13 2.57 1.47
CA LEU A 11 -31.75 3.07 1.35
C LEU A 11 -31.69 4.33 0.47
N GLY A 12 -32.47 4.39 -0.62
CA GLY A 12 -32.47 5.53 -1.55
C GLY A 12 -33.02 6.83 -0.95
N SER A 13 -33.93 6.73 0.02
CA SER A 13 -34.52 7.88 0.72
C SER A 13 -33.75 8.31 1.97
N LEU A 14 -32.74 7.53 2.37
CA LEU A 14 -32.01 7.73 3.61
C LEU A 14 -30.95 8.83 3.46
N LYS A 15 -31.15 9.95 4.15
CA LYS A 15 -30.12 10.98 4.33
C LYS A 15 -29.39 10.73 5.65
N LEU A 16 -28.12 10.37 5.56
CA LEU A 16 -27.23 10.19 6.70
C LEU A 16 -25.94 10.97 6.47
N GLY A 17 -25.35 11.49 7.56
CA GLY A 17 -24.02 12.08 7.53
C GLY A 17 -23.03 11.13 8.19
N ILE A 18 -21.90 10.83 7.55
CA ILE A 18 -20.86 9.98 8.14
C ILE A 18 -19.66 10.84 8.46
N THR A 19 -19.15 10.75 9.68
CA THR A 19 -17.91 11.42 10.10
C THR A 19 -16.96 10.37 10.64
N CYS A 20 -15.91 10.07 9.86
CA CYS A 20 -14.89 9.11 10.26
C CYS A 20 -13.54 9.78 10.48
N ASP A 21 -12.65 9.09 11.19
CA ASP A 21 -11.25 9.48 11.31
C ASP A 21 -10.54 9.55 9.95
N LYS A 22 -9.47 10.34 9.89
CA LYS A 22 -8.59 10.42 8.72
C LYS A 22 -7.94 9.05 8.42
N PRO A 23 -7.58 8.78 7.15
CA PRO A 23 -6.85 7.58 6.76
C PRO A 23 -5.59 7.41 7.62
N ASN A 24 -5.47 6.25 8.29
CA ASN A 24 -4.35 5.96 9.17
C ASN A 24 -3.87 4.51 8.99
N MET A 25 -2.63 4.23 9.43
CA MET A 25 -1.99 2.91 9.29
C MET A 25 -2.40 1.93 10.39
N SER A 26 -3.17 2.36 11.40
CA SER A 26 -3.59 1.49 12.49
C SER A 26 -4.64 0.50 11.99
N MET A 27 -4.33 -0.80 12.12
CA MET A 27 -5.28 -1.87 11.83
C MET A 27 -6.26 -2.13 12.98
N VAL A 28 -6.10 -1.47 14.14
CA VAL A 28 -6.96 -1.71 15.31
C VAL A 28 -7.84 -0.50 15.58
N ASN A 29 -7.26 0.69 15.48
CA ASN A 29 -7.97 1.92 15.84
C ASN A 29 -8.69 2.49 14.61
N TRP A 30 -10.00 2.57 14.70
CA TRP A 30 -10.85 3.26 13.76
C TRP A 30 -12.12 3.71 14.47
N ASN A 31 -12.32 5.02 14.57
CA ASN A 31 -13.59 5.57 15.03
C ASN A 31 -14.33 6.19 13.85
N CYS A 32 -15.62 5.89 13.77
CA CYS A 32 -16.51 6.58 12.87
C CYS A 32 -17.88 6.75 13.52
N ASN A 33 -18.54 7.88 13.27
CA ASN A 33 -19.88 8.15 13.77
C ASN A 33 -20.82 8.41 12.61
N ILE A 34 -21.97 7.74 12.61
CA ILE A 34 -23.07 8.04 11.71
C ILE A 34 -24.01 9.03 12.42
N LYS A 35 -24.26 10.16 11.79
CA LYS A 35 -25.26 11.15 12.19
C LYS A 35 -26.56 10.85 11.46
N LEU A 36 -27.54 10.30 12.17
CA LEU A 36 -28.93 10.23 11.75
C LEU A 36 -29.68 11.46 12.31
N PRO A 37 -30.86 11.82 11.74
CA PRO A 37 -31.67 12.93 12.24
C PRO A 37 -32.07 12.79 13.72
N GLN A 38 -32.14 11.56 14.23
CA GLN A 38 -32.62 11.27 15.58
C GLN A 38 -31.53 10.77 16.55
N GLU A 39 -30.37 10.32 16.06
CA GLU A 39 -29.32 9.74 16.92
C GLU A 39 -27.92 9.77 16.26
N GLN A 40 -26.87 9.73 17.07
CA GLN A 40 -25.50 9.48 16.63
C GLN A 40 -25.07 8.06 17.01
N LEU A 41 -24.74 7.26 16.01
CA LEU A 41 -24.35 5.86 16.19
C LEU A 41 -22.84 5.71 15.98
N PRO A 42 -22.08 5.31 17.00
CA PRO A 42 -20.66 5.00 16.84
C PRO A 42 -20.47 3.67 16.11
N LEU A 43 -19.48 3.65 15.24
CA LEU A 43 -19.00 2.51 14.49
C LEU A 43 -17.59 2.17 14.97
N ASP A 44 -17.39 0.88 15.22
CA ASP A 44 -16.10 0.31 15.60
C ASP A 44 -15.48 -0.46 14.42
N MET A 45 -14.20 -0.82 14.52
CA MET A 45 -13.44 -1.54 13.50
C MET A 45 -14.14 -2.82 13.03
N LYS A 46 -14.90 -3.49 13.91
CA LYS A 46 -15.70 -4.69 13.57
C LYS A 46 -16.75 -4.46 12.47
N GLN A 47 -17.16 -3.22 12.25
CA GLN A 47 -18.14 -2.83 11.23
C GLN A 47 -17.48 -2.32 9.94
N LEU A 48 -16.16 -2.21 9.90
CA LEU A 48 -15.40 -1.78 8.72
C LEU A 48 -14.97 -3.00 7.89
N LEU A 49 -15.53 -3.14 6.70
CA LEU A 49 -15.08 -4.13 5.71
C LEU A 49 -13.84 -3.58 4.98
N MET A 50 -12.69 -4.21 5.20
CA MET A 50 -11.44 -3.82 4.56
C MET A 50 -11.30 -4.41 3.15
N ARG A 51 -10.48 -3.75 2.32
CA ARG A 51 -10.12 -4.25 0.98
C ARG A 51 -9.52 -5.66 1.11
N GLY A 52 -10.10 -6.62 0.39
CA GLY A 52 -9.64 -8.02 0.39
C GLY A 52 -10.34 -8.93 1.40
N SER A 53 -11.27 -8.39 2.22
CA SER A 53 -12.16 -9.22 3.02
C SER A 53 -13.13 -10.02 2.13
N LEU A 54 -13.36 -11.28 2.49
CA LEU A 54 -14.33 -12.16 1.82
C LEU A 54 -15.55 -12.33 2.72
N LEU A 55 -16.74 -12.05 2.18
CA LEU A 55 -17.99 -12.32 2.87
C LEU A 55 -18.21 -13.84 2.96
N LYS A 56 -18.58 -14.34 4.14
CA LYS A 56 -18.90 -15.75 4.39
C LYS A 56 -20.20 -15.83 5.16
N ASN A 57 -21.01 -16.85 4.88
CA ASN A 57 -22.27 -17.12 5.58
C ASN A 57 -23.30 -15.99 5.48
N THR A 58 -23.22 -15.13 4.46
CA THR A 58 -24.20 -14.08 4.16
C THR A 58 -24.26 -13.89 2.66
N GLU A 59 -25.48 -13.75 2.11
CA GLU A 59 -25.71 -13.66 0.67
C GLU A 59 -25.26 -12.32 0.08
N TYR A 60 -25.63 -11.21 0.74
CA TYR A 60 -25.25 -9.86 0.33
C TYR A 60 -25.13 -8.93 1.54
N VAL A 61 -24.49 -7.77 1.33
CA VAL A 61 -24.38 -6.70 2.33
C VAL A 61 -24.57 -5.36 1.65
N TYR A 62 -25.32 -4.46 2.29
CA TYR A 62 -25.37 -3.05 1.92
C TYR A 62 -24.36 -2.28 2.76
N GLY A 63 -23.54 -1.46 2.11
CA GLY A 63 -22.50 -0.69 2.78
C GLY A 63 -22.16 0.59 2.03
N VAL A 64 -21.54 1.52 2.74
CA VAL A 64 -21.03 2.78 2.17
C VAL A 64 -19.51 2.72 2.13
N VAL A 65 -18.93 3.18 1.04
CA VAL A 65 -17.48 3.22 0.87
C VAL A 65 -16.92 4.44 1.61
N ILE A 66 -16.07 4.18 2.61
CA ILE A 66 -15.43 5.24 3.43
C ILE A 66 -14.05 5.64 2.88
N TYR A 67 -13.23 4.67 2.49
CA TYR A 67 -11.87 4.91 1.98
C TYR A 67 -11.68 4.22 0.63
N THR A 68 -10.94 4.86 -0.27
CA THR A 68 -10.69 4.34 -1.63
C THR A 68 -9.20 4.29 -1.95
N GLY A 69 -8.81 3.37 -2.85
CA GLY A 69 -7.44 3.29 -3.39
C GLY A 69 -6.33 3.25 -2.33
N HIS A 70 -5.45 4.25 -2.39
CA HIS A 70 -4.27 4.38 -1.51
C HIS A 70 -4.61 4.83 -0.08
N GLU A 71 -5.82 5.33 0.15
CA GLU A 71 -6.27 5.73 1.49
C GLU A 71 -6.81 4.54 2.30
N THR A 72 -7.00 3.38 1.66
CA THR A 72 -7.42 2.17 2.37
C THR A 72 -6.34 1.74 3.37
N LYS A 73 -6.75 1.33 4.58
CA LYS A 73 -5.84 0.85 5.64
C LYS A 73 -4.86 -0.23 5.15
N VAL A 74 -5.32 -1.12 4.26
CA VAL A 74 -4.50 -2.18 3.65
C VAL A 74 -3.40 -1.60 2.74
N MET A 75 -3.70 -0.58 1.93
CA MET A 75 -2.67 0.07 1.11
C MET A 75 -1.74 0.95 1.94
N LEU A 76 -2.24 1.63 2.96
CA LEU A 76 -1.40 2.39 3.89
C LEU A 76 -0.42 1.50 4.64
N ASN A 77 -0.80 0.25 4.95
CA ASN A 77 0.08 -0.73 5.57
C ASN A 77 0.89 -1.56 4.55
N SER A 78 0.67 -1.36 3.25
CA SER A 78 1.44 -2.06 2.22
C SER A 78 2.85 -1.49 2.13
N LYS A 79 3.86 -2.36 2.18
CA LYS A 79 5.23 -1.94 1.89
C LYS A 79 5.33 -1.63 0.40
N LYS A 80 5.95 -0.49 0.07
CA LYS A 80 6.28 -0.15 -1.32
C LYS A 80 7.04 -1.32 -1.94
N ALA A 81 6.60 -1.75 -3.12
CA ALA A 81 7.24 -2.86 -3.82
C ALA A 81 8.74 -2.54 -3.95
N PRO A 82 9.63 -3.41 -3.42
CA PRO A 82 11.06 -3.19 -3.58
C PRO A 82 11.38 -3.27 -5.08
N SER A 83 12.30 -2.42 -5.54
CA SER A 83 12.85 -2.57 -6.89
C SER A 83 13.48 -3.96 -6.99
N LYS A 84 12.94 -4.80 -7.88
CA LYS A 84 13.43 -6.16 -8.14
C LYS A 84 14.72 -6.11 -8.93
N MET A 85 15.78 -5.53 -8.36
CA MET A 85 17.13 -5.71 -8.89
C MET A 85 17.64 -7.05 -8.40
N SER A 86 17.86 -7.98 -9.34
CA SER A 86 18.44 -9.29 -9.02
C SER A 86 19.80 -9.10 -8.36
N ASN A 87 20.09 -9.89 -7.33
CA ASN A 87 21.42 -9.94 -6.71
C ASN A 87 22.51 -10.24 -7.75
N VAL A 88 22.18 -11.00 -8.81
CA VAL A 88 23.07 -11.29 -9.94
C VAL A 88 23.47 -10.02 -10.69
N LEU A 89 22.53 -9.09 -10.91
CA LEU A 89 22.82 -7.83 -11.60
C LEU A 89 23.73 -6.92 -10.76
N ARG A 90 23.54 -6.91 -9.43
CA ARG A 90 24.47 -6.22 -8.51
C ARG A 90 25.87 -6.83 -8.55
N MET A 91 25.95 -8.16 -8.58
CA MET A 91 27.23 -8.87 -8.68
C MET A 91 27.93 -8.62 -10.02
N MET A 92 27.19 -8.64 -11.12
CA MET A 92 27.70 -8.34 -12.46
C MET A 92 28.32 -6.93 -12.53
N ASN A 93 27.63 -5.92 -11.99
CA ASN A 93 28.16 -4.56 -11.93
C ASN A 93 29.46 -4.51 -11.11
N LYS A 94 29.55 -5.26 -10.01
CA LYS A 94 30.78 -5.34 -9.20
C LYS A 94 31.95 -5.93 -10.00
N VAL A 95 31.73 -7.05 -10.70
CA VAL A 95 32.74 -7.68 -11.56
C VAL A 95 33.18 -6.72 -12.67
N LEU A 96 32.23 -6.01 -13.29
CA LEU A 96 32.50 -5.06 -14.37
C LEU A 96 33.41 -3.91 -13.91
N TYR A 97 33.17 -3.34 -12.72
CA TYR A 97 34.08 -2.35 -12.13
C TYR A 97 35.47 -2.92 -11.84
N THR A 98 35.56 -4.15 -11.34
CA THR A 98 36.85 -4.81 -11.08
C THR A 98 37.65 -5.02 -12.36
N VAL A 99 37.00 -5.52 -13.42
CA VAL A 99 37.66 -5.77 -14.72
C VAL A 99 38.12 -4.46 -15.36
N PHE A 100 37.29 -3.41 -15.36
CA PHE A 100 37.71 -2.11 -15.89
C PHE A 100 38.85 -1.48 -15.11
N GLY A 101 38.84 -1.57 -13.77
CA GLY A 101 39.96 -1.10 -12.95
C GLY A 101 41.26 -1.84 -13.28
N PHE A 102 41.21 -3.15 -13.42
CA PHE A 102 42.38 -3.96 -13.80
C PHE A 102 42.89 -3.63 -15.20
N GLN A 103 41.98 -3.43 -16.16
CA GLN A 103 42.33 -3.05 -17.54
C GLN A 103 43.07 -1.71 -17.58
N ILE A 104 42.60 -0.71 -16.83
CA ILE A 104 43.25 0.61 -16.76
C ILE A 104 44.67 0.48 -16.18
N LEU A 105 44.85 -0.33 -15.14
CA LEU A 105 46.17 -0.56 -14.55
C LEU A 105 47.16 -1.18 -15.55
N ILE A 106 46.73 -2.17 -16.33
CA ILE A 106 47.58 -2.77 -17.38
C ILE A 106 47.95 -1.73 -18.43
N CYS A 107 46.99 -0.94 -18.91
CA CYS A 107 47.25 0.09 -19.91
C CYS A 107 48.28 1.12 -19.41
N ILE A 108 48.17 1.57 -18.16
CA ILE A 108 49.12 2.51 -17.56
C ILE A 108 50.51 1.88 -17.42
N ALA A 109 50.59 0.64 -16.93
CA ALA A 109 51.86 -0.07 -16.79
C ALA A 109 52.58 -0.25 -18.14
N TYR A 110 51.84 -0.66 -19.17
CA TYR A 110 52.38 -0.82 -20.51
C TYR A 110 52.82 0.51 -21.12
N ALA A 111 52.03 1.56 -20.98
CA ALA A 111 52.39 2.90 -21.46
C ALA A 111 53.67 3.42 -20.77
N GLY A 112 53.77 3.24 -19.45
CA GLY A 112 54.97 3.62 -18.69
C GLY A 112 56.22 2.83 -19.10
N LEU A 113 56.09 1.52 -19.28
CA LEU A 113 57.19 0.67 -19.75
C LEU A 113 57.62 1.07 -21.17
N SER A 114 56.66 1.30 -22.07
CA SER A 114 56.95 1.75 -23.43
C SER A 114 57.66 3.10 -23.46
N MET A 115 57.32 4.03 -22.57
CA MET A 115 58.00 5.33 -22.46
C MET A 115 59.41 5.19 -21.88
N ALA A 116 59.66 4.21 -21.00
CA ALA A 116 60.98 3.95 -20.44
C ALA A 116 61.92 3.19 -21.41
N TRP A 117 61.36 2.48 -22.39
CA TRP A 117 62.10 1.76 -23.44
C TRP A 117 62.41 2.64 -24.68
N LEU A 118 61.74 3.77 -24.84
CA LEU A 118 61.97 4.80 -25.87
C LEU A 118 62.97 5.85 -25.38
#